data_AF-A0A2P0B368-F1
#
_entry.id   AF-A0A2P0B368-F1
#
_cell.length_a   1.000
_cell.length_b   1.000
_cell.length_c   1.000
_cell.angle_alpha   90.00
_cell.angle_beta   90.00
_cell.angle_gamma   90.00
#
_symmetry.space_group_name_H-M   'P 1'
#
loop_
_entity.id
_entity.type
_entity.pdbx_description
1 polymer ?
#
loop_
_entity_poly.entity_id
_entity_poly.type
_entity_poly.pdbx_seq_one_letter_code
_entity_poly.pdbx_strand_id
1 'polypeptide(L)'
;MIDGGADIREDYGRRFEQYVKLLIQKYQPDFFLSTEQRYMTRKGELMSPDLFLSLRRESFDVIIECKASRMSFRTRFSHIDDTGNRGYEEMSKAVFQIWRHAFHVRTGKGLPKVTKDAIGLVLTLDSWFQAGIKRQEMVLSEAKKLFSEKCPDGKECDQIPIGFTNMTELEHVLRSGTPASILAAIRELSSEERRGWSFDIIHNQLYPGELRYTAFPFEDELCELLPFWGTVRDSAREKRKVD
;
A
#
# COMPACT_ATOMS: atom_id res chain seq x y z
N MET A 1 -21.66 -6.67 26.60
CA MET A 1 -20.56 -5.71 26.39
C MET A 1 -20.29 -5.70 24.90
N ILE A 2 -20.60 -4.59 24.22
CA ILE A 2 -20.39 -4.44 22.77
C ILE A 2 -18.91 -4.07 22.59
N ASP A 3 -18.17 -4.87 21.82
CA ASP A 3 -16.74 -4.71 21.53
C ASP A 3 -16.49 -3.56 20.53
N GLY A 4 -16.74 -2.31 20.97
CA GLY A 4 -16.64 -1.13 20.10
C GLY A 4 -15.22 -0.85 19.55
N GLY A 5 -14.18 -1.52 20.07
CA GLY A 5 -12.81 -1.34 19.59
C GLY A 5 -12.49 -2.12 18.30
N ALA A 6 -13.20 -3.22 18.02
CA ALA A 6 -13.05 -3.96 16.77
C ALA A 6 -13.73 -3.22 15.61
N ASP A 7 -14.99 -2.82 15.80
CA ASP A 7 -15.79 -2.11 14.78
C ASP A 7 -15.14 -0.81 14.31
N ILE A 8 -14.57 -0.02 15.24
CA ILE A 8 -13.87 1.23 14.89
C ILE A 8 -12.62 0.97 14.05
N ARG A 9 -11.87 -0.11 14.32
CA ARG A 9 -10.65 -0.44 13.58
C ARG A 9 -10.97 -0.91 12.17
N GLU A 10 -12.01 -1.72 12.01
CA GLU A 10 -12.49 -2.16 10.71
C GLU A 10 -13.01 -0.97 9.89
N ASP A 11 -13.77 -0.06 10.50
CA ASP A 11 -14.21 1.17 9.83
C ASP A 11 -13.02 2.04 9.39
N TYR A 12 -12.01 2.16 10.24
CA TYR A 12 -10.79 2.91 9.92
C TYR A 12 -9.99 2.28 8.76
N GLY A 13 -9.84 0.95 8.75
CA GLY A 13 -9.20 0.20 7.66
C GLY A 13 -9.89 0.45 6.32
N ARG A 14 -11.21 0.25 6.29
CA ARG A 14 -12.03 0.46 5.10
C ARG A 14 -11.99 1.90 4.58
N ARG A 15 -11.97 2.91 5.47
CA ARG A 15 -11.80 4.31 5.07
C ARG A 15 -10.41 4.57 4.47
N PHE A 16 -9.37 3.94 5.01
CA PHE A 16 -8.02 4.06 4.48
C PHE A 16 -7.92 3.46 3.08
N GLU A 17 -8.44 2.26 2.86
CA GLU A 17 -8.51 1.62 1.53
C GLU A 17 -9.29 2.48 0.52
N GLN A 18 -10.43 3.05 0.94
CA GLN A 18 -11.22 3.96 0.11
C GLN A 18 -10.45 5.23 -0.24
N TYR A 19 -9.73 5.81 0.73
CA TYR A 19 -8.90 6.99 0.48
C TYR A 19 -7.80 6.69 -0.54
N VAL A 20 -7.08 5.58 -0.37
CA VAL A 20 -6.02 5.15 -1.30
C VAL A 20 -6.57 4.97 -2.71
N LYS A 21 -7.72 4.28 -2.84
CA LYS A 21 -8.40 4.10 -4.12
C LYS A 21 -8.68 5.44 -4.80
N LEU A 22 -9.34 6.36 -4.08
CA LEU A 22 -9.71 7.66 -4.62
C LEU A 22 -8.48 8.48 -5.01
N LEU A 23 -7.43 8.45 -4.19
CA LEU A 23 -6.20 9.18 -4.45
C LEU A 23 -5.51 8.69 -5.72
N ILE A 24 -5.37 7.38 -5.90
CA ILE A 24 -4.80 6.77 -7.12
C ILE A 24 -5.65 7.17 -8.33
N GLN A 25 -6.98 7.04 -8.27
CA GLN A 25 -7.86 7.37 -9.39
C GLN A 25 -7.80 8.85 -9.79
N LYS A 26 -7.65 9.75 -8.82
CA LYS A 26 -7.61 11.20 -9.08
C LYS A 26 -6.26 11.65 -9.64
N TYR A 27 -5.15 11.20 -9.08
CA TYR A 27 -3.82 11.58 -9.58
C TYR A 27 -3.43 10.82 -10.85
N GLN A 28 -3.83 9.55 -10.97
CA GLN A 28 -3.37 8.63 -12.01
C GLN A 28 -4.56 7.89 -12.66
N PRO A 29 -5.46 8.59 -13.36
CA PRO A 29 -6.68 8.02 -13.95
C PRO A 29 -6.41 6.97 -15.04
N ASP A 30 -5.20 6.95 -15.60
CA ASP A 30 -4.79 6.01 -16.65
C ASP A 30 -4.50 4.61 -16.12
N PHE A 31 -4.41 4.42 -14.80
CA PHE A 31 -4.33 3.09 -14.22
C PHE A 31 -5.68 2.37 -14.25
N PHE A 32 -5.65 1.11 -14.64
CA PHE A 32 -6.73 0.18 -14.30
C PHE A 32 -6.59 -0.23 -12.84
N LEU A 33 -7.67 0.01 -12.09
CA LEU A 33 -7.76 -0.27 -10.67
C LEU A 33 -8.93 -1.23 -10.40
N SER A 34 -8.65 -2.32 -9.68
CA SER A 34 -9.68 -3.17 -9.07
C SER A 34 -9.53 -3.12 -7.56
N THR A 35 -10.64 -3.31 -6.85
CA THR A 35 -10.68 -3.43 -5.40
C THR A 35 -10.87 -4.87 -4.96
N GLU A 36 -10.81 -5.07 -3.66
CA GLU A 36 -11.10 -6.30 -2.93
C GLU A 36 -12.32 -7.07 -3.47
N GLN A 37 -12.21 -8.39 -3.54
CA GLN A 37 -13.25 -9.31 -3.98
C GLN A 37 -13.37 -10.49 -3.02
N ARG A 38 -14.61 -10.88 -2.74
CA ARG A 38 -14.94 -12.14 -2.07
C ARG A 38 -14.77 -13.31 -3.02
N TYR A 39 -14.20 -14.40 -2.54
CA TYR A 39 -14.09 -15.64 -3.30
C TYR A 39 -14.14 -16.87 -2.40
N MET A 40 -14.55 -18.00 -2.99
CA MET A 40 -14.72 -19.26 -2.27
C MET A 40 -13.50 -20.17 -2.41
N THR A 41 -13.11 -20.76 -1.29
CA THR A 41 -12.14 -21.86 -1.24
C THR A 41 -12.79 -23.11 -0.64
N ARG A 42 -12.08 -24.24 -0.68
CA ARG A 42 -12.52 -25.46 0.02
C ARG A 42 -12.64 -25.26 1.53
N LYS A 43 -11.94 -24.26 2.10
CA LYS A 43 -11.92 -23.96 3.54
C LYS A 43 -12.91 -22.85 3.92
N GLY A 44 -13.68 -22.31 2.98
CA GLY A 44 -14.66 -21.23 3.20
C GLY A 44 -14.42 -20.00 2.32
N GLU A 45 -15.22 -18.96 2.58
CA GLU A 45 -15.10 -17.64 1.96
C GLU A 45 -13.82 -16.94 2.44
N LEU A 46 -13.13 -16.28 1.52
CA LEU A 46 -11.98 -15.43 1.80
C LEU A 46 -12.11 -14.11 1.03
N MET A 47 -11.36 -13.11 1.49
CA MET A 47 -11.14 -11.87 0.78
C MET A 47 -9.82 -11.88 0.02
N SER A 48 -9.81 -11.28 -1.17
CA SER A 48 -8.59 -10.94 -1.90
C SER A 48 -7.86 -9.78 -1.21
N PRO A 49 -6.65 -9.41 -1.68
CA PRO A 49 -6.04 -8.14 -1.31
C PRO A 49 -6.87 -6.92 -1.69
N ASP A 50 -6.55 -5.79 -1.05
CA ASP A 50 -7.38 -4.59 -1.02
C ASP A 50 -7.49 -3.88 -2.39
N LEU A 51 -6.36 -3.72 -3.10
CA LEU A 51 -6.34 -3.10 -4.43
C LEU A 51 -5.43 -3.83 -5.42
N PHE A 52 -5.72 -3.67 -6.70
CA PHE A 52 -4.93 -4.18 -7.81
C PHE A 52 -4.73 -3.09 -8.86
N LEU A 53 -3.49 -2.90 -9.32
CA LEU A 53 -3.11 -1.81 -10.22
C LEU A 53 -2.44 -2.33 -11.49
N SER A 54 -2.75 -1.75 -12.65
CA SER A 54 -2.09 -2.07 -13.92
C SER A 54 -2.25 -1.02 -15.00
N LEU A 55 -1.36 -1.05 -15.99
CA LEU A 55 -1.55 -0.35 -17.28
C LEU A 55 -2.47 -1.11 -18.25
N ARG A 56 -2.88 -2.35 -17.92
CA ARG A 56 -3.71 -3.22 -18.77
C ARG A 56 -4.91 -3.77 -18.00
N ARG A 57 -5.99 -4.11 -18.70
CA ARG A 57 -7.25 -4.55 -18.08
C ARG A 57 -7.26 -6.02 -17.63
N GLU A 58 -6.49 -6.88 -18.30
CA GLU A 58 -6.67 -8.34 -18.18
C GLU A 58 -5.86 -8.98 -17.05
N SER A 59 -4.81 -8.31 -16.60
CA SER A 59 -3.88 -8.81 -15.59
C SER A 59 -3.26 -7.66 -14.83
N PHE A 60 -3.12 -7.79 -13.52
CA PHE A 60 -2.60 -6.74 -12.66
C PHE A 60 -1.09 -6.82 -12.46
N ASP A 61 -0.41 -5.67 -12.52
CA ASP A 61 1.04 -5.53 -12.32
C ASP A 61 1.39 -5.44 -10.82
N VAL A 62 0.51 -4.83 -10.02
CA VAL A 62 0.73 -4.63 -8.58
C VAL A 62 -0.49 -5.11 -7.79
N ILE A 63 -0.20 -5.86 -6.73
CA ILE A 63 -1.17 -6.24 -5.69
C ILE A 63 -0.88 -5.37 -4.47
N ILE A 64 -1.85 -4.61 -3.99
CA ILE A 64 -1.68 -3.69 -2.86
C ILE A 64 -2.49 -4.19 -1.68
N GLU A 65 -1.82 -4.30 -0.53
CA GLU A 65 -2.46 -4.55 0.76
C GLU A 65 -2.26 -3.33 1.67
N CYS A 66 -3.36 -2.71 2.05
CA CYS A 66 -3.45 -1.57 2.93
C CYS A 66 -3.45 -2.02 4.40
N LYS A 67 -2.69 -1.30 5.21
CA LYS A 67 -2.70 -1.45 6.66
C LYS A 67 -2.78 -0.08 7.31
N ALA A 68 -3.97 0.24 7.80
CA ALA A 68 -4.26 1.49 8.49
C ALA A 68 -3.65 1.56 9.91
N SER A 69 -2.77 0.63 10.27
CA SER A 69 -2.20 0.53 11.61
C SER A 69 -1.21 1.67 11.86
N ARG A 70 -1.56 2.54 12.81
CA ARG A 70 -0.60 3.44 13.47
C ARG A 70 -0.06 2.73 14.70
N MET A 71 1.25 2.53 14.79
CA MET A 71 1.84 2.08 16.05
C MET A 71 1.59 3.14 17.14
N SER A 72 1.17 2.68 18.32
CA SER A 72 0.99 3.56 19.47
C SER A 72 2.30 4.27 19.82
N PHE A 73 2.23 5.48 20.36
CA PHE A 73 3.41 6.25 20.78
C PHE A 73 4.30 5.44 21.73
N ARG A 74 3.71 4.70 22.69
CA ARG A 74 4.44 3.83 23.61
C ARG A 74 5.25 2.75 22.89
N THR A 75 4.71 2.15 21.83
CA THR A 75 5.38 1.10 21.05
C THR A 75 6.53 1.65 20.18
N ARG A 76 6.45 2.92 19.75
CA ARG A 76 7.54 3.57 18.99
C ARG A 76 8.79 3.83 19.85
N PHE A 77 8.62 4.05 21.15
CA PHE A 77 9.68 4.47 22.07
C PHE A 77 10.02 3.45 23.17
N SER A 78 9.27 2.35 23.29
CA SER A 78 9.65 1.24 24.16
C SER A 78 10.78 0.42 23.53
N HIS A 79 11.89 0.27 24.25
CA HIS A 79 12.86 -0.80 23.95
C HIS A 79 12.11 -2.13 24.00
N ILE A 80 12.04 -2.81 22.84
CA ILE A 80 11.64 -4.22 22.61
C ILE A 80 10.93 -4.86 23.82
N ASP A 81 9.65 -4.54 24.03
CA ASP A 81 8.77 -5.28 24.94
C ASP A 81 7.38 -5.42 24.28
N ASP A 82 6.95 -6.67 24.12
CA ASP A 82 5.68 -7.28 23.64
C ASP A 82 4.77 -6.56 22.63
N THR A 83 4.55 -5.25 22.71
CA THR A 83 3.67 -4.50 21.79
C THR A 83 4.30 -4.26 20.41
N GLY A 84 5.62 -4.34 20.30
CA GLY A 84 6.32 -4.32 19.00
C GLY A 84 5.90 -5.48 18.11
N ASN A 85 5.61 -6.64 18.69
CA ASN A 85 5.30 -7.89 17.97
C ASN A 85 4.03 -7.80 17.13
N ARG A 86 2.99 -7.13 17.65
CA ARG A 86 1.70 -6.99 16.95
C ARG A 86 1.80 -6.23 15.63
N GLY A 87 2.62 -5.18 15.57
CA GLY A 87 2.81 -4.43 14.32
C GLY A 87 3.49 -5.29 13.26
N TYR A 88 4.49 -6.09 13.65
CA TYR A 88 5.15 -7.04 12.76
C TYR A 88 4.20 -8.14 12.27
N GLU A 89 3.40 -8.72 13.17
CA GLU A 89 2.41 -9.74 12.81
C GLU A 89 1.42 -9.24 11.75
N GLU A 90 0.91 -8.01 11.90
CA GLU A 90 0.00 -7.44 10.92
C GLU A 90 0.67 -7.20 9.55
N MET A 91 1.94 -6.79 9.54
CA MET A 91 2.70 -6.67 8.28
C MET A 91 2.96 -8.04 7.65
N SER A 92 3.32 -9.05 8.45
CA SER A 92 3.55 -10.42 7.95
C SER A 92 2.28 -11.04 7.38
N LYS A 93 1.12 -10.76 8.00
CA LYS A 93 -0.19 -11.14 7.46
C LYS A 93 -0.48 -10.43 6.14
N ALA A 94 -0.12 -9.14 6.01
CA ALA A 94 -0.30 -8.38 4.78
C ALA A 94 0.48 -9.01 3.61
N VAL A 95 1.76 -9.33 3.85
CA VAL A 95 2.59 -10.05 2.86
C VAL A 95 1.99 -11.42 2.53
N PHE A 96 1.58 -12.17 3.54
CA PHE A 96 0.93 -13.46 3.34
C PHE A 96 -0.34 -13.37 2.50
N GLN A 97 -1.18 -12.34 2.67
CA GLN A 97 -2.39 -12.15 1.87
C GLN A 97 -2.07 -11.98 0.38
N ILE A 98 -1.02 -11.20 0.07
CA ILE A 98 -0.51 -11.02 -1.29
C ILE A 98 -0.02 -12.35 -1.89
N TRP A 99 0.85 -13.08 -1.18
CA TRP A 99 1.37 -14.36 -1.66
C TRP A 99 0.29 -15.43 -1.80
N ARG A 100 -0.66 -15.47 -0.86
CA ARG A 100 -1.85 -16.33 -0.94
C ARG A 100 -2.68 -16.02 -2.18
N HIS A 101 -2.82 -14.74 -2.55
CA HIS A 101 -3.51 -14.35 -3.78
C HIS A 101 -2.78 -14.91 -5.01
N ALA A 102 -1.48 -14.71 -5.12
CA ALA A 102 -0.67 -15.26 -6.23
C ALA A 102 -0.81 -16.79 -6.33
N PHE A 103 -0.70 -17.49 -5.21
CA PHE A 103 -0.94 -18.94 -5.12
C PHE A 103 -2.35 -19.35 -5.59
N HIS A 104 -3.38 -18.63 -5.15
CA HIS A 104 -4.77 -18.92 -5.51
C HIS A 104 -5.09 -18.59 -6.97
N VAL A 105 -4.48 -17.55 -7.55
CA VAL A 105 -4.53 -17.29 -8.99
C VAL A 105 -3.90 -18.45 -9.76
N ARG A 106 -2.70 -18.87 -9.38
CA ARG A 106 -2.01 -20.01 -10.01
C ARG A 106 -2.80 -21.31 -9.93
N THR A 107 -3.52 -21.52 -8.83
CA THR A 107 -4.34 -22.73 -8.60
C THR A 107 -5.80 -22.58 -9.07
N GLY A 108 -6.12 -21.50 -9.80
CA GLY A 108 -7.38 -21.37 -10.55
C GLY A 108 -8.60 -20.94 -9.72
N LYS A 109 -8.43 -20.14 -8.65
CA LYS A 109 -9.53 -19.69 -7.77
C LYS A 109 -10.43 -18.58 -8.31
N GLY A 110 -10.39 -18.30 -9.62
CA GLY A 110 -11.26 -17.28 -10.24
C GLY A 110 -11.00 -15.85 -9.77
N LEU A 111 -9.82 -15.59 -9.21
CA LEU A 111 -9.38 -14.29 -8.71
C LEU A 111 -8.87 -13.37 -9.84
N PRO A 112 -8.77 -12.04 -9.58
CA PRO A 112 -8.04 -11.11 -10.43
C PRO A 112 -6.67 -11.68 -10.83
N LYS A 113 -6.47 -11.86 -12.14
CA LYS A 113 -5.21 -12.37 -12.69
C LYS A 113 -4.11 -11.34 -12.46
N VAL A 114 -2.90 -11.83 -12.23
CA VAL A 114 -1.71 -11.00 -12.08
C VAL A 114 -0.69 -11.37 -13.15
N THR A 115 0.15 -10.42 -13.53
CA THR A 115 1.23 -10.65 -14.48
C THR A 115 2.27 -11.62 -13.92
N LYS A 116 3.10 -12.23 -14.79
CA LYS A 116 4.20 -13.08 -14.33
C LYS A 116 5.20 -12.35 -13.43
N ASP A 117 5.41 -11.06 -13.73
CA ASP A 117 6.34 -10.19 -13.00
C ASP A 117 5.59 -9.26 -12.03
N ALA A 118 4.45 -9.74 -11.50
CA ALA A 118 3.66 -8.98 -10.55
C ALA A 118 4.43 -8.74 -9.25
N ILE A 119 4.14 -7.61 -8.61
CA ILE A 119 4.78 -7.18 -7.37
C ILE A 119 3.72 -6.94 -6.30
N GLY A 120 4.03 -7.32 -5.08
CA GLY A 120 3.26 -6.94 -3.90
C GLY A 120 3.70 -5.59 -3.35
N LEU A 121 2.75 -4.79 -2.90
CA LEU A 121 3.01 -3.54 -2.19
C LEU A 121 2.21 -3.54 -0.89
N VAL A 122 2.92 -3.53 0.23
CA VAL A 122 2.29 -3.27 1.53
C VAL A 122 2.30 -1.76 1.77
N LEU A 123 1.11 -1.18 1.90
CA LEU A 123 0.91 0.25 2.08
C LEU A 123 0.45 0.54 3.51
N THR A 124 1.23 1.32 4.25
CA THR A 124 0.90 1.74 5.61
C THR A 124 0.47 3.20 5.68
N LEU A 125 -0.26 3.57 6.73
CA LEU A 125 -0.58 4.98 6.97
C LEU A 125 0.62 5.80 7.51
N ASP A 126 1.55 5.15 8.22
CA ASP A 126 2.66 5.81 8.93
C ASP A 126 4.01 5.21 8.50
N SER A 127 5.10 5.98 8.62
CA SER A 127 6.43 5.71 8.05
C SER A 127 7.32 4.79 8.90
N TRP A 128 6.86 4.40 10.09
CA TRP A 128 7.67 3.71 11.11
C TRP A 128 8.31 2.39 10.64
N PHE A 129 7.71 1.72 9.65
CA PHE A 129 8.13 0.40 9.19
C PHE A 129 9.27 0.45 8.15
N GLN A 130 9.40 1.55 7.40
CA GLN A 130 10.25 1.58 6.20
C GLN A 130 11.73 1.72 6.51
N ALA A 131 12.12 2.49 7.52
CA ALA A 131 13.53 2.75 7.81
C ALA A 131 14.30 1.57 8.44
N GLY A 132 13.68 0.39 8.62
CA GLY A 132 14.27 -0.76 9.29
C GLY A 132 14.45 -1.97 8.38
N ILE A 133 15.58 -2.08 7.68
CA ILE A 133 15.89 -3.27 6.83
C ILE A 133 15.67 -4.59 7.58
N LYS A 134 16.25 -4.71 8.79
CA LYS A 134 16.08 -5.90 9.65
C LYS A 134 14.62 -6.19 9.99
N ARG A 135 13.79 -5.15 10.11
CA ARG A 135 12.35 -5.29 10.40
C ARG A 135 11.60 -5.85 9.18
N GLN A 136 11.93 -5.37 7.99
CA GLN A 136 11.38 -5.90 6.75
C GLN A 136 11.76 -7.37 6.55
N GLU A 137 13.02 -7.73 6.82
CA GLU A 137 13.50 -9.12 6.75
C GLU A 137 12.76 -10.04 7.72
N MET A 138 12.54 -9.58 8.97
CA MET A 138 11.75 -10.33 9.95
C MET A 138 10.32 -10.55 9.47
N VAL A 139 9.67 -9.52 8.92
CA VAL A 139 8.30 -9.63 8.39
C VAL A 139 8.22 -10.62 7.23
N LEU A 140 9.15 -10.54 6.27
CA LEU A 140 9.20 -11.48 5.15
C LEU A 140 9.44 -12.92 5.62
N SER A 141 10.32 -13.11 6.61
CA SER A 141 10.60 -14.42 7.21
C SER A 141 9.36 -15.01 7.89
N GLU A 142 8.65 -14.22 8.70
CA GLU A 142 7.41 -14.67 9.36
C GLU A 142 6.28 -14.92 8.36
N ALA A 143 6.15 -14.08 7.33
CA ALA A 143 5.20 -14.30 6.25
C ALA A 143 5.49 -15.61 5.49
N LYS A 144 6.78 -15.96 5.30
CA LYS A 144 7.19 -17.21 4.64
C LYS A 144 6.83 -18.45 5.45
N LYS A 145 6.98 -18.38 6.79
CA LYS A 145 6.52 -19.43 7.69
C LYS A 145 5.00 -19.59 7.60
N LEU A 146 4.26 -18.48 7.68
CA LEU A 146 2.79 -18.49 7.57
C LEU A 146 2.31 -19.02 6.22
N PHE A 147 2.97 -18.63 5.12
CA PHE A 147 2.67 -19.12 3.79
C PHE A 147 2.89 -20.63 3.67
N SER A 148 4.03 -21.14 4.15
CA SER A 148 4.32 -22.58 4.15
C SER A 148 3.31 -23.38 4.96
N GLU A 149 2.83 -22.84 6.08
CA GLU A 149 1.83 -23.49 6.93
C GLU A 149 0.44 -23.50 6.27
N LYS A 150 0.00 -22.37 5.70
CA LYS A 150 -1.38 -22.21 5.20
C LYS A 150 -1.56 -22.61 3.74
N CYS A 151 -0.49 -22.58 2.95
CA CYS A 151 -0.44 -22.91 1.52
C CYS A 151 0.60 -24.02 1.25
N PRO A 152 0.34 -25.27 1.67
CA PRO A 152 1.33 -26.36 1.57
C PRO A 152 1.73 -26.71 0.13
N ASP A 153 0.87 -26.45 -0.86
CA ASP A 153 1.15 -26.62 -2.29
C ASP A 153 1.75 -25.34 -2.94
N GLY A 154 2.09 -24.36 -2.11
CA GLY A 154 2.72 -23.11 -2.50
C GLY A 154 4.10 -23.35 -3.11
N LYS A 155 4.44 -22.55 -4.11
CA LYS A 155 5.72 -22.58 -4.81
C LYS A 155 6.47 -21.28 -4.56
N GLU A 156 7.76 -21.28 -4.85
CA GLU A 156 8.58 -20.07 -4.78
C GLU A 156 8.04 -18.96 -5.68
N CYS A 157 7.52 -19.29 -6.86
CA CYS A 157 6.91 -18.31 -7.77
C CYS A 157 5.62 -17.66 -7.24
N ASP A 158 5.01 -18.18 -6.17
CA ASP A 158 3.87 -17.53 -5.51
C ASP A 158 4.30 -16.46 -4.51
N GLN A 159 5.56 -16.51 -4.06
CA GLN A 159 6.16 -15.55 -3.15
C GLN A 159 6.75 -14.38 -3.94
N ILE A 160 5.88 -13.65 -4.65
CA ILE A 160 6.26 -12.50 -5.48
C ILE A 160 7.01 -11.43 -4.67
N PRO A 161 7.89 -10.62 -5.29
CA PRO A 161 8.61 -9.54 -4.62
C PRO A 161 7.66 -8.58 -3.88
N ILE A 162 8.10 -8.05 -2.74
CA ILE A 162 7.29 -7.17 -1.89
C ILE A 162 8.02 -5.84 -1.67
N GLY A 163 7.38 -4.74 -2.07
CA GLY A 163 7.74 -3.39 -1.63
C GLY A 163 6.95 -2.97 -0.39
N PHE A 164 7.53 -2.07 0.40
CA PHE A 164 6.86 -1.44 1.55
C PHE A 164 6.84 0.06 1.37
N THR A 165 5.64 0.65 1.35
CA THR A 165 5.48 2.11 1.27
C THR A 165 4.54 2.66 2.33
N ASN A 166 4.58 3.97 2.54
CA ASN A 166 3.62 4.68 3.37
C ASN A 166 2.78 5.66 2.52
N MET A 167 1.65 6.09 3.08
CA MET A 167 0.70 6.97 2.41
C MET A 167 1.32 8.28 1.91
N THR A 168 2.19 8.91 2.70
CA THR A 168 2.84 10.18 2.34
C THR A 168 3.74 10.01 1.11
N GLU A 169 4.53 8.94 1.07
CA GLU A 169 5.43 8.68 -0.05
C GLU A 169 4.66 8.26 -1.30
N LEU A 170 3.64 7.40 -1.14
CA LEU A 170 2.74 7.05 -2.24
C LEU A 170 2.11 8.30 -2.83
N GLU A 171 1.58 9.20 -1.99
CA GLU A 171 0.99 10.45 -2.47
C GLU A 171 2.01 11.31 -3.23
N HIS A 172 3.24 11.45 -2.73
CA HIS A 172 4.29 12.21 -3.41
C HIS A 172 4.59 11.62 -4.80
N VAL A 173 4.75 10.30 -4.88
CA VAL A 173 5.01 9.61 -6.15
C VAL A 173 3.82 9.69 -7.10
N LEU A 174 2.58 9.48 -6.62
CA LEU A 174 1.37 9.63 -7.42
C LEU A 174 1.20 11.06 -7.94
N ARG A 175 1.55 12.07 -7.14
CA ARG A 175 1.39 13.47 -7.52
C ARG A 175 2.27 13.86 -8.69
N SER A 176 3.44 13.22 -8.82
CA SER A 176 4.53 13.67 -9.68
C SER A 176 4.90 12.70 -10.80
N GLY A 177 4.63 11.41 -10.62
CA GLY A 177 4.97 10.36 -11.58
C GLY A 177 3.98 10.23 -12.74
N THR A 178 4.38 9.44 -13.72
CA THR A 178 3.48 8.87 -14.73
C THR A 178 3.18 7.43 -14.36
N PRO A 179 2.11 6.81 -14.87
CA PRO A 179 1.81 5.42 -14.55
C PRO A 179 2.98 4.46 -14.80
N ALA A 180 3.74 4.69 -15.88
CA ALA A 180 4.92 3.89 -16.20
C ALA A 180 6.07 4.11 -15.20
N SER A 181 6.38 5.36 -14.85
CA SER A 181 7.48 5.64 -13.90
C SER A 181 7.15 5.19 -12.47
N ILE A 182 5.87 5.26 -12.07
CA ILE A 182 5.38 4.75 -10.79
C ILE A 182 5.57 3.23 -10.73
N LEU A 183 5.13 2.48 -11.76
CA LEU A 183 5.32 1.03 -11.78
C LEU A 183 6.80 0.64 -11.75
N ALA A 184 7.65 1.34 -12.50
CA ALA A 184 9.08 1.10 -12.49
C ALA A 184 9.69 1.31 -11.09
N ALA A 185 9.31 2.39 -10.41
CA ALA A 185 9.76 2.66 -9.05
C ALA A 185 9.24 1.64 -8.02
N ILE A 186 8.02 1.11 -8.19
CA ILE A 186 7.51 0.02 -7.34
C ILE A 186 8.34 -1.26 -7.54
N ARG A 187 8.76 -1.56 -8.79
CA ARG A 187 9.65 -2.70 -9.06
C ARG A 187 10.95 -2.56 -8.28
N GLU A 188 11.59 -1.40 -8.37
CA GLU A 188 12.81 -1.11 -7.63
C GLU A 188 12.58 -1.17 -6.11
N LEU A 189 11.48 -0.63 -5.59
CA LEU A 189 11.14 -0.69 -4.16
C LEU A 189 11.02 -2.13 -3.63
N SER A 190 10.63 -3.08 -4.48
CA SER A 190 10.50 -4.50 -4.13
C SER A 190 11.81 -5.30 -4.25
N SER A 191 12.88 -4.68 -4.74
CA SER A 191 14.20 -5.30 -4.88
C SER A 191 14.92 -5.49 -3.55
N GLU A 192 15.91 -6.38 -3.51
CA GLU A 192 16.72 -6.56 -2.30
C GLU A 192 17.65 -5.36 -2.06
N GLU A 193 18.14 -4.75 -3.15
CA GLU A 193 19.09 -3.65 -3.16
C GLU A 193 18.49 -2.35 -2.62
N ARG A 194 17.18 -2.15 -2.82
CA ARG A 194 16.43 -0.98 -2.33
C ARG A 194 15.61 -1.27 -1.09
N ARG A 195 15.87 -2.38 -0.39
CA ARG A 195 15.17 -2.70 0.85
C ARG A 195 15.34 -1.59 1.87
N GLY A 196 14.23 -1.14 2.46
CA GLY A 196 14.19 -0.03 3.42
C GLY A 196 14.41 1.37 2.85
N TRP A 197 14.55 1.51 1.53
CA TRP A 197 14.57 2.82 0.89
C TRP A 197 13.16 3.40 0.82
N SER A 198 13.11 4.73 0.82
CA SER A 198 11.89 5.50 0.70
C SER A 198 11.43 5.55 -0.76
N PHE A 199 10.12 5.40 -1.00
CA PHE A 199 9.56 5.24 -2.34
C PHE A 199 9.73 6.49 -3.21
N ASP A 200 9.52 7.69 -2.65
CA ASP A 200 9.74 8.94 -3.37
C ASP A 200 11.22 9.19 -3.68
N ILE A 201 12.14 8.78 -2.80
CA ILE A 201 13.58 8.86 -3.08
C ILE A 201 13.94 7.97 -4.26
N ILE A 202 13.44 6.72 -4.30
CA ILE A 202 13.67 5.81 -5.43
C ILE A 202 13.13 6.42 -6.71
N HIS A 203 11.87 6.88 -6.70
CA HIS A 203 11.25 7.47 -7.89
C HIS A 203 12.02 8.68 -8.42
N ASN A 204 12.42 9.60 -7.54
CA ASN A 204 13.23 10.77 -7.89
C ASN A 204 14.61 10.41 -8.46
N GLN A 205 15.24 9.33 -7.99
CA GLN A 205 16.53 8.87 -8.52
C GLN A 205 16.40 8.28 -9.94
N LEU A 206 15.32 7.55 -10.21
CA LEU A 206 15.08 6.95 -11.52
C LEU A 206 14.60 7.99 -12.54
N TYR A 207 13.81 8.98 -12.10
CA TYR A 207 13.14 9.95 -12.95
C TYR A 207 13.38 11.39 -12.45
N PRO A 208 14.64 11.86 -12.45
CA PRO A 208 14.96 13.20 -11.99
C PRO A 208 14.29 14.24 -12.91
N GLY A 209 13.55 15.17 -12.32
CA GLY A 209 12.96 16.30 -13.07
C GLY A 209 11.62 16.01 -13.76
N GLU A 210 11.04 14.82 -13.62
CA GLU A 210 9.65 14.54 -14.05
C GLU A 210 8.59 15.03 -13.05
N LEU A 211 8.96 15.81 -12.05
CA LEU A 211 8.06 16.29 -11.00
C LEU A 211 7.01 17.28 -11.54
N ARG A 212 5.92 16.77 -12.11
CA ARG A 212 4.71 17.56 -12.33
C ARG A 212 3.97 17.68 -11.01
N TYR A 213 4.23 18.73 -10.23
CA TYR A 213 3.47 18.95 -9.00
C TYR A 213 2.01 19.31 -9.32
N THR A 214 1.15 18.30 -9.43
CA THR A 214 -0.30 18.45 -9.54
C THR A 214 -0.87 19.05 -8.24
N ALA A 215 -1.99 19.78 -8.28
CA ALA A 215 -2.62 20.28 -7.05
C ALA A 215 -3.21 19.11 -6.23
N PHE A 216 -3.47 19.32 -4.94
CA PHE A 216 -4.10 18.27 -4.13
C PHE A 216 -5.52 18.00 -4.68
N PRO A 217 -5.88 16.74 -4.98
CA PRO A 217 -7.03 16.41 -5.84
C PRO A 217 -8.38 16.52 -5.14
N PHE A 218 -8.37 16.78 -3.83
CA PHE A 218 -9.56 17.01 -3.03
C PHE A 218 -9.64 18.46 -2.51
N GLU A 219 -8.94 19.41 -3.16
CA GLU A 219 -8.99 20.83 -2.78
C GLU A 219 -10.42 21.39 -2.82
N ASP A 220 -11.22 21.02 -3.83
CA ASP A 220 -12.56 21.54 -4.00
C ASP A 220 -13.53 20.91 -2.98
N GLU A 221 -13.47 19.58 -2.81
CA GLU A 221 -14.25 18.86 -1.79
C GLU A 221 -13.92 19.35 -0.37
N LEU A 222 -12.66 19.71 -0.09
CA LEU A 222 -12.29 20.36 1.17
C LEU A 222 -12.89 21.75 1.33
N CYS A 223 -12.99 22.54 0.25
CA CYS A 223 -13.62 23.86 0.30
C CYS A 223 -15.14 23.75 0.55
N GLU A 224 -15.79 22.70 0.06
CA GLU A 224 -17.20 22.43 0.36
C GLU A 224 -17.43 22.08 1.84
N LEU A 225 -16.55 21.25 2.41
CA LEU A 225 -16.65 20.83 3.82
C LEU A 225 -16.16 21.89 4.81
N LEU A 226 -15.15 22.65 4.42
CA LEU A 226 -14.49 23.68 5.22
C LEU A 226 -14.43 24.97 4.38
N PRO A 227 -15.49 25.78 4.36
CA PRO A 227 -15.55 26.99 3.51
C PRO A 227 -14.39 27.98 3.75
N PHE A 228 -13.83 28.01 4.96
CA PHE A 228 -12.66 28.83 5.29
C PHE A 228 -11.35 28.36 4.63
N TRP A 229 -11.30 27.13 4.13
CA TRP A 229 -10.12 26.55 3.49
C TRP A 229 -9.75 27.30 2.19
N GLY A 230 -10.75 27.73 1.42
CA GLY A 230 -10.54 28.58 0.24
C GLY A 230 -9.82 29.89 0.60
N THR A 231 -10.25 30.55 1.67
CA THR A 231 -9.65 31.79 2.17
C THR A 231 -8.19 31.60 2.61
N VAL A 232 -7.90 30.50 3.32
CA VAL A 232 -6.52 30.18 3.77
C VAL A 232 -5.62 29.89 2.57
N ARG A 233 -6.11 29.13 1.58
CA ARG A 233 -5.39 28.80 0.35
C ARG A 233 -5.03 30.05 -0.45
N ASP A 234 -6.01 30.92 -0.67
CA ASP A 234 -5.82 32.11 -1.51
C ASP A 234 -4.82 33.07 -0.84
N SER A 235 -4.90 33.22 0.48
CA SER A 235 -3.92 33.98 1.28
C SER A 235 -2.50 33.41 1.20
N ALA A 236 -2.34 32.07 1.18
CA ALA A 236 -1.04 31.42 1.07
C ALA A 236 -0.46 31.53 -0.36
N ARG A 237 -1.31 31.47 -1.39
CA ARG A 237 -0.91 31.67 -2.81
C ARG A 237 -0.48 33.10 -3.08
N GLU A 238 -1.14 34.08 -2.46
CA GLU A 238 -0.81 35.49 -2.60
C GLU A 238 0.56 35.81 -1.98
N LYS A 239 0.88 35.26 -0.79
CA LYS A 239 2.20 35.39 -0.18
C LYS A 239 3.34 34.82 -1.05
N ARG A 240 3.12 33.66 -1.69
CA ARG A 240 4.13 33.02 -2.58
C ARG A 240 4.36 33.74 -3.91
N LYS A 241 3.51 34.71 -4.28
CA LYS A 241 3.71 35.54 -5.49
C LYS A 241 4.51 36.81 -5.21
N VAL A 242 4.68 37.17 -3.95
CA VAL A 242 5.34 38.39 -3.49
C VAL A 242 6.82 38.13 -3.11
N ASP A 243 7.19 36.85 -2.96
CA ASP A 243 8.57 36.35 -2.81
C ASP A 243 9.11 35.80 -4.14
#